data_AF-A0A6G4APF0-F1
#
_entry.id   AF-A0A6G4APF0-F1
#
_cell.length_a   1.000
_cell.length_b   1.000
_cell.length_c   1.000
_cell.angle_alpha   90.00
_cell.angle_beta   90.00
_cell.angle_gamma   90.00
#
_symmetry.space_group_name_H-M   'P 1'
#
loop_
_entity.id
_entity.type
_entity.pdbx_description
1 polymer ?
#
loop_
_entity_poly.entity_id
_entity_poly.type
_entity_poly.pdbx_seq_one_letter_code
_entity_poly.pdbx_strand_id
1 'polypeptide(L)'
;MYRTMIVAKMQRDAAPQVAKIFADSDRGELPKLIGVTGRSLFQFGDVYLHLIEAERPPATEVTKYSKHPEFRDVSARLQPYMQAYDPETWREPKDAMAHEFYRWDRDQG
;
A
#
# COMPACT_ATOMS: atom_id res chain seq x y z
N MET A 1 16.43 -0.45 -5.62
CA MET A 1 15.12 -1.01 -5.23
C MET A 1 14.51 -0.09 -4.18
N TYR A 2 13.31 0.44 -4.42
CA TYR A 2 12.62 1.35 -3.51
C TYR A 2 11.66 0.58 -2.61
N ARG A 3 11.46 1.09 -1.40
CA ARG A 3 10.49 0.59 -0.42
C ARG A 3 9.58 1.73 0.02
N THR A 4 8.32 1.40 0.24
CA THR A 4 7.37 2.30 0.90
C THR A 4 6.48 1.44 1.80
N MET A 5 6.24 1.92 3.01
CA MET A 5 5.32 1.30 3.94
C MET A 5 4.07 2.17 4.04
N ILE A 6 2.89 1.59 3.80
CA ILE A 6 1.61 2.23 4.08
C ILE A 6 1.10 1.70 5.41
N VAL A 7 0.61 2.60 6.27
CA VAL A 7 0.04 2.31 7.58
C VAL A 7 -1.40 2.80 7.63
N ALA A 8 -2.31 1.90 7.98
CA ALA A 8 -3.73 2.20 8.16
C ALA A 8 -4.29 1.40 9.34
N LYS A 9 -5.54 1.65 9.70
CA LYS A 9 -6.32 0.74 10.52
C LYS A 9 -7.14 -0.20 9.64
N MET A 10 -7.28 -1.45 10.07
CA MET A 10 -8.05 -2.47 9.39
C MET A 10 -8.91 -3.24 10.39
N GLN A 11 -10.13 -3.59 9.98
CA GLN A 11 -10.98 -4.50 10.75
C GLN A 11 -10.26 -5.83 10.99
N ARG A 12 -10.38 -6.37 12.21
CA ARG A 12 -9.56 -7.50 12.65
C ARG A 12 -9.69 -8.75 11.78
N ASP A 13 -10.89 -9.02 11.27
CA ASP A 13 -11.20 -10.24 10.51
C ASP A 13 -11.19 -10.02 8.99
N ALA A 14 -10.77 -8.83 8.51
CA ALA A 14 -10.83 -8.48 7.09
C ALA A 14 -9.63 -8.97 6.26
N ALA A 15 -8.62 -9.58 6.89
CA ALA A 15 -7.40 -10.02 6.22
C ALA A 15 -7.66 -10.90 4.96
N PRO A 16 -8.55 -11.92 4.99
CA PRO A 16 -8.84 -12.73 3.80
C PRO A 16 -9.43 -11.92 2.64
N GLN A 17 -10.34 -10.99 2.92
CA GLN A 17 -11.00 -10.15 1.92
C GLN A 17 -10.01 -9.16 1.30
N VAL A 18 -9.19 -8.51 2.13
CA VAL A 18 -8.15 -7.58 1.69
C VAL A 18 -7.10 -8.30 0.84
N ALA A 19 -6.65 -9.48 1.26
CA ALA A 19 -5.72 -10.30 0.47
C ALA A 19 -6.31 -10.67 -0.90
N LYS A 20 -7.60 -11.03 -0.96
CA LYS A 20 -8.28 -11.32 -2.23
C LYS A 20 -8.34 -10.10 -3.14
N ILE A 21 -8.64 -8.91 -2.62
CA ILE A 21 -8.68 -7.67 -3.41
C ILE A 21 -7.33 -7.38 -4.05
N PHE A 22 -6.25 -7.49 -3.28
CA PHE A 22 -4.90 -7.30 -3.83
C PHE A 22 -4.50 -8.40 -4.79
N ALA A 23 -4.85 -9.67 -4.53
CA ALA A 23 -4.57 -10.76 -5.47
C ALA A 23 -5.27 -10.56 -6.83
N ASP A 24 -6.48 -10.01 -6.84
CA ASP A 24 -7.17 -9.65 -8.08
C ASP A 24 -6.49 -8.47 -8.78
N SER A 25 -6.11 -7.42 -8.02
CA SER A 25 -5.38 -6.26 -8.55
C SER A 25 -4.00 -6.61 -9.09
N ASP A 26 -3.30 -7.55 -8.46
CA ASP A 26 -1.93 -7.92 -8.81
C ASP A 26 -1.88 -8.70 -10.13
N ARG A 27 -3.04 -9.18 -10.63
CA ARG A 27 -3.21 -9.77 -11.96
C ARG A 27 -3.47 -8.72 -13.05
N GLY A 28 -3.85 -7.50 -12.67
CA GLY A 28 -4.11 -6.38 -13.57
C GLY A 28 -2.84 -5.68 -14.05
N GLU A 29 -3.01 -4.48 -14.63
CA GLU A 29 -1.88 -3.70 -15.14
C GLU A 29 -1.29 -2.73 -14.11
N LEU A 30 -2.06 -2.36 -13.07
CA LEU A 30 -1.67 -1.39 -12.05
C LEU A 30 -0.30 -1.65 -11.39
N PRO A 31 0.06 -2.90 -10.98
CA PRO A 31 1.37 -3.15 -10.39
C PRO A 31 2.51 -2.79 -11.35
N LYS A 32 2.35 -3.09 -12.65
CA LYS A 32 3.37 -2.78 -13.67
C LYS A 32 3.47 -1.28 -13.91
N LEU A 33 2.33 -0.58 -13.96
CA LEU A 33 2.30 0.88 -14.12
C LEU A 33 3.04 1.59 -12.98
N ILE A 34 2.84 1.14 -11.73
CA ILE A 34 3.53 1.65 -10.54
C ILE A 34 4.99 1.15 -10.47
N GLY A 35 5.30 -0.01 -11.08
CA GLY A 35 6.61 -0.65 -11.02
C GLY A 35 6.83 -1.49 -9.77
N VAL A 36 5.75 -2.04 -9.20
CA VAL A 36 5.78 -2.92 -8.03
C VAL A 36 6.48 -4.23 -8.40
N THR A 37 7.49 -4.60 -7.62
CA THR A 37 8.19 -5.89 -7.70
C THR A 37 7.83 -6.82 -6.55
N GLY A 38 7.28 -6.28 -5.46
CA GLY A 38 6.86 -7.05 -4.30
C GLY A 38 5.80 -6.34 -3.48
N ARG A 39 4.90 -7.13 -2.88
CA ARG A 39 3.87 -6.68 -1.94
C ARG A 39 3.85 -7.63 -0.77
N SER A 40 3.95 -7.09 0.45
CA SER A 40 3.71 -7.84 1.67
C SER A 40 2.71 -7.07 2.54
N LEU A 41 1.67 -7.77 2.98
CA LEU A 41 0.63 -7.24 3.84
C LEU A 41 0.76 -7.87 5.23
N PHE A 42 0.80 -7.05 6.26
CA PHE A 42 0.88 -7.48 7.64
C PHE A 42 -0.24 -6.84 8.44
N GLN A 43 -0.58 -7.50 9.54
CA GLN A 43 -1.55 -7.01 10.50
C GLN A 43 -0.98 -7.17 11.91
N PHE A 44 -1.10 -6.12 12.72
CA PHE A 44 -0.79 -6.13 14.15
C PHE A 44 -1.96 -5.53 14.93
N GLY A 45 -2.81 -6.39 15.49
CA GLY A 45 -4.08 -5.94 16.08
C GLY A 45 -5.01 -5.35 15.02
N ASP A 46 -5.36 -4.07 15.17
CA ASP A 46 -6.11 -3.29 14.19
C ASP A 46 -5.22 -2.48 13.24
N VAL A 47 -3.89 -2.60 13.33
CA VAL A 47 -2.96 -1.90 12.44
C VAL A 47 -2.68 -2.75 11.22
N TYR A 48 -2.90 -2.17 10.03
CA TYR A 48 -2.52 -2.72 8.74
C TYR A 48 -1.23 -2.08 8.26
N LEU A 49 -0.29 -2.93 7.84
CA LEU A 49 1.00 -2.51 7.29
C LEU A 49 1.15 -3.10 5.90
N HIS A 50 1.49 -2.27 4.94
CA HIS A 50 1.61 -2.67 3.55
C HIS A 50 2.94 -2.19 3.00
N LEU A 51 3.85 -3.16 2.92
CA LEU A 51 5.16 -2.99 2.32
C LEU A 51 5.03 -3.15 0.80
N ILE A 52 5.40 -2.09 0.09
CA ILE A 52 5.54 -2.09 -1.36
C ILE A 52 7.03 -2.01 -1.69
N GLU A 53 7.48 -2.94 -2.51
CA GLU A 53 8.78 -2.97 -3.13
C GLU A 53 8.65 -2.67 -4.61
N ALA A 54 9.54 -1.82 -5.16
CA ALA A 54 9.44 -1.36 -6.54
C ALA A 54 10.79 -0.98 -7.17
N GLU A 55 10.80 -0.89 -8.49
CA GLU A 55 11.94 -0.38 -9.28
C GLU A 55 12.02 1.15 -9.27
N ARG A 56 10.89 1.83 -9.03
CA ARG A 56 10.72 3.29 -9.01
C ARG A 56 10.15 3.74 -7.66
N PRO A 57 10.29 5.02 -7.25
CA PRO A 57 9.72 5.51 -5.99
C PRO A 57 8.20 5.25 -5.90
N PRO A 58 7.71 4.32 -5.05
CA PRO A 58 6.31 3.94 -5.03
C PRO A 58 5.39 5.09 -4.65
N ALA A 59 5.80 5.90 -3.67
CA ALA A 59 5.01 7.05 -3.21
C ALA A 59 4.64 8.02 -4.34
N THR A 60 5.60 8.32 -5.21
CA THR A 60 5.40 9.20 -6.37
C THR A 60 4.47 8.57 -7.40
N GLU A 61 4.70 7.31 -7.78
CA GLU A 61 3.87 6.65 -8.80
C GLU A 61 2.46 6.35 -8.29
N VAL A 62 2.29 5.96 -7.02
CA VAL A 62 0.96 5.81 -6.39
C VAL A 62 0.17 7.12 -6.46
N THR A 63 0.81 8.25 -6.13
CA THR A 63 0.17 9.56 -6.21
C THR A 63 -0.24 9.89 -7.65
N LYS A 64 0.65 9.64 -8.61
CA LYS A 64 0.42 9.87 -10.05
C LYS A 64 -0.73 9.03 -10.61
N TYR A 65 -0.83 7.76 -10.22
CA TYR A 65 -1.86 6.83 -10.67
C TYR A 65 -3.10 6.77 -9.76
N SER A 66 -3.19 7.63 -8.74
CA SER A 66 -4.35 7.68 -7.81
C SER A 66 -5.70 7.89 -8.50
N LYS A 67 -5.71 8.48 -9.70
CA LYS A 67 -6.92 8.68 -10.52
C LYS A 67 -7.19 7.54 -11.52
N HIS A 68 -6.30 6.56 -11.63
CA HIS A 68 -6.45 5.42 -12.53
C HIS A 68 -7.69 4.58 -12.16
N PRO A 69 -8.47 4.07 -13.12
CA PRO A 69 -9.66 3.26 -12.84
C PRO A 69 -9.37 2.06 -11.94
N GLU A 70 -8.31 1.30 -12.22
CA GLU A 70 -7.93 0.14 -11.39
C GLU A 70 -7.55 0.55 -9.97
N PHE A 71 -6.87 1.69 -9.79
CA PHE A 71 -6.53 2.20 -8.46
C PHE A 71 -7.78 2.56 -7.66
N ARG A 72 -8.75 3.22 -8.33
CA ARG A 72 -10.03 3.59 -7.73
C ARG A 72 -10.87 2.38 -7.37
N ASP A 73 -10.89 1.34 -8.21
CA ASP A 73 -11.58 0.08 -7.93
C ASP A 73 -11.02 -0.58 -6.66
N VAL A 74 -9.70 -0.76 -6.60
CA VAL A 74 -9.03 -1.31 -5.41
C VAL A 74 -9.34 -0.48 -4.17
N SER A 75 -9.23 0.85 -4.26
CA SER A 75 -9.52 1.74 -3.13
C SER A 75 -10.96 1.63 -2.66
N ALA A 76 -11.93 1.60 -3.58
CA ALA A 76 -13.34 1.44 -3.26
C ALA A 76 -13.65 0.09 -2.60
N ARG A 77 -13.01 -0.99 -3.08
CA ARG A 77 -13.15 -2.34 -2.50
C ARG A 77 -12.52 -2.47 -1.12
N LEU A 78 -11.45 -1.73 -0.84
CA LEU A 78 -10.77 -1.71 0.46
C LEU A 78 -11.49 -0.82 1.49
N GLN A 79 -12.18 0.24 1.03
CA GLN A 79 -12.82 1.23 1.89
C GLN A 79 -13.69 0.65 3.03
N PRO A 80 -14.50 -0.42 2.83
CA PRO A 80 -15.32 -0.97 3.90
C PRO A 80 -14.52 -1.60 5.04
N TYR A 81 -13.24 -1.95 4.79
CA TYR A 81 -12.40 -2.70 5.73
C TYR A 81 -11.33 -1.83 6.40
N MET A 82 -11.08 -0.63 5.85
CA MET A 82 -9.94 0.21 6.20
C MET A 82 -10.39 1.55 6.81
N GLN A 83 -9.59 2.08 7.72
CA GLN A 83 -9.71 3.42 8.26
C GLN A 83 -8.34 4.09 8.25
N ALA A 84 -8.30 5.42 8.14
CA ALA A 84 -7.04 6.16 8.30
C ALA A 84 -6.42 5.85 9.68
N TYR A 85 -5.10 5.70 9.73
CA TYR A 85 -4.39 5.46 11.00
C TYR A 85 -4.59 6.63 11.97
N ASP A 86 -4.43 7.85 11.45
CA ASP A 86 -4.75 9.11 12.10
C ASP A 86 -5.79 9.87 11.26
N PRO A 87 -7.09 9.72 11.57
CA PRO A 87 -8.17 10.38 10.83
C PRO A 87 -8.16 11.91 10.91
N GLU A 88 -7.56 12.50 11.95
CA GLU A 88 -7.56 13.96 12.14
C GLU A 88 -6.58 14.66 11.20
N THR A 89 -5.47 14.00 10.89
CA THR A 89 -4.42 14.55 10.04
C THR A 89 -4.46 14.05 8.59
N TRP A 90 -5.26 13.02 8.31
CA TRP A 90 -5.38 12.42 6.98
C TRP A 90 -6.07 13.34 5.97
N ARG A 91 -5.39 13.62 4.84
CA ARG A 91 -5.90 14.46 3.74
C ARG A 91 -5.74 13.79 2.38
N GLU A 92 -4.67 13.00 2.21
CA GLU A 92 -4.35 12.32 0.96
C GLU A 92 -3.56 11.03 1.20
N PRO A 93 -3.43 10.13 0.19
CA PRO A 93 -2.75 8.85 0.36
C PRO A 93 -1.32 8.93 0.91
N LYS A 94 -0.59 10.04 0.68
CA LYS A 94 0.77 10.20 1.23
C LYS A 94 0.79 10.23 2.76
N ASP A 95 -0.30 10.69 3.40
CA ASP A 95 -0.36 10.84 4.86
C ASP A 95 -0.44 9.46 5.57
N ALA A 96 -0.74 8.40 4.82
CA ALA A 96 -0.66 7.03 5.28
C ALA A 96 0.73 6.39 5.07
N MET A 97 1.67 7.07 4.41
CA MET A 97 3.00 6.51 4.10
C MET A 97 3.99 6.80 5.23
N ALA A 98 4.67 5.76 5.70
CA ALA A 98 5.74 5.90 6.68
C ALA A 98 7.00 6.52 6.07
N HIS A 99 7.79 7.20 6.91
CA HIS A 99 9.09 7.75 6.54
C HIS A 99 10.21 6.72 6.80
N GLU A 100 10.86 6.23 5.74
CA GLU A 100 12.09 5.43 5.86
C GLU A 100 13.26 6.34 6.24
N PHE A 101 13.63 6.37 7.51
CA PHE A 101 14.72 7.21 8.03
C PHE A 101 16.07 6.50 8.09
N TYR A 102 16.09 5.17 7.95
CA TYR A 102 17.28 4.35 7.97
C TYR A 102 17.08 3.09 7.13
N ARG A 103 18.12 2.68 6.41
CA ARG A 103 18.14 1.45 5.62
C ARG A 103 19.54 0.85 5.60
N TRP A 104 19.60 -0.47 5.69
CA TRP A 104 20.80 -1.26 5.50
C TRP A 104 20.47 -2.50 4.67
N ASP A 105 21.28 -2.79 3.66
CA ASP A 105 21.20 -4.00 2.84
C ASP A 105 22.59 -4.65 2.81
N ARG A 106 22.71 -5.89 3.28
CA ARG A 106 23.98 -6.62 3.34
C ARG A 106 24.63 -6.77 1.95
N ASP A 107 23.80 -7.06 0.95
CA ASP A 107 24.23 -7.49 -0.38
C ASP A 107 24.15 -6.34 -1.42
N GLN A 108 23.82 -5.11 -1.00
CA GLN A 108 24.05 -3.88 -1.80
C GLN A 108 25.40 -3.24 -1.46
N GLY A 109 26.42 -4.09 -1.31
CA GLY A 109 27.82 -3.72 -1.11
C GLY A 109 28.67 -4.13 -2.30
#